data_AF-A0A8T5MGE2-F1
#
_entry.id   AF-A0A8T5MGE2-F1
#
_cell.length_a   1.000
_cell.length_b   1.000
_cell.length_c   1.000
_cell.angle_alpha   90.00
_cell.angle_beta   90.00
_cell.angle_gamma   90.00
#
_symmetry.space_group_name_H-M   'P 1'
#
loop_
_entity.id
_entity.type
_entity.pdbx_description
1 polymer ?
#
loop_
_entity_poly.entity_id
_entity_poly.type
_entity_poly.pdbx_seq_one_letter_code
_entity_poly.pdbx_strand_id
1 'polypeptide(L)'
;MRDNYFLQKRLVQIWTEFFPDVPKLNEVSIIFKGKAKWKFGHIESQGKNTRIVLNRLFRSQIVPQYIIDLTIAHELVHYAHGFHSPLPKKYKYPHQGGIVKKELNKRGFKELQKLEHKWFKTEWTHLYDVLR
;
A
#
# COMPACT_ATOMS: atom_id res chain seq x y z
N MET A 1 5.32 -11.60 15.37
CA MET A 1 5.05 -10.32 14.67
C MET A 1 5.60 -10.38 13.27
N ARG A 2 4.97 -9.73 12.29
CA ARG A 2 5.52 -9.57 10.94
C ARG A 2 6.73 -8.63 10.95
N ASP A 3 7.63 -8.83 10.01
CA ASP A 3 8.86 -8.05 9.85
C ASP A 3 9.01 -7.50 8.42
N ASN A 4 10.13 -6.83 8.14
CA ASN A 4 10.38 -6.25 6.82
C ASN A 4 10.63 -7.33 5.75
N TYR A 5 11.13 -8.51 6.13
CA TYR A 5 11.31 -9.63 5.20
C TYR A 5 9.95 -10.14 4.70
N PHE A 6 8.98 -10.27 5.61
CA PHE A 6 7.58 -10.53 5.25
C PHE A 6 7.03 -9.50 4.26
N LEU A 7 7.23 -8.20 4.53
CA LEU A 7 6.76 -7.15 3.62
C LEU A 7 7.39 -7.23 2.24
N GLN A 8 8.70 -7.47 2.18
CA GLN A 8 9.40 -7.59 0.90
C GLN A 8 8.85 -8.75 0.06
N LYS A 9 8.58 -9.90 0.69
CA LYS A 9 7.92 -11.03 0.03
C LYS A 9 6.53 -10.67 -0.48
N ARG A 10 5.70 -10.02 0.34
CA ARG A 10 4.36 -9.58 -0.07
C ARG A 10 4.41 -8.57 -1.22
N LEU A 11 5.33 -7.62 -1.18
CA LEU A 11 5.54 -6.65 -2.26
C LEU A 11 5.86 -7.36 -3.58
N VAL A 12 6.79 -8.31 -3.57
CA VAL A 12 7.16 -9.06 -4.78
C VAL A 12 5.98 -9.88 -5.31
N GLN A 13 5.25 -10.56 -4.43
CA GLN A 13 4.07 -11.35 -4.81
C GLN A 13 2.99 -10.47 -5.44
N ILE A 14 2.60 -9.39 -4.77
CA ILE A 14 1.54 -8.49 -5.25
C ILE A 14 1.94 -7.82 -6.57
N TRP A 15 3.20 -7.39 -6.69
CA TRP A 15 3.69 -6.81 -7.94
C TRP A 15 3.62 -7.83 -9.08
N THR A 16 4.12 -9.04 -8.86
CA THR A 16 4.17 -10.09 -9.90
C THR A 16 2.78 -10.51 -10.35
N GLU A 17 1.85 -10.68 -9.40
CA GLU A 17 0.51 -11.19 -9.68
C GLU A 17 -0.43 -10.11 -10.27
N PHE A 18 -0.36 -8.88 -9.76
CA PHE A 18 -1.35 -7.84 -10.05
C PHE A 18 -0.80 -6.63 -10.82
N PHE A 19 0.52 -6.50 -10.95
CA PHE A 19 1.19 -5.43 -11.67
C PHE A 19 2.25 -5.93 -12.67
N PRO A 20 2.00 -7.00 -13.45
CA PRO A 20 2.97 -7.51 -14.41
C PRO A 20 3.28 -6.52 -15.54
N ASP A 21 2.37 -5.57 -15.80
CA ASP A 21 2.49 -4.50 -16.78
C ASP A 21 3.36 -3.31 -16.31
N VAL A 22 3.70 -3.24 -15.01
CA VAL A 22 4.40 -2.10 -14.42
C VAL A 22 5.89 -2.41 -14.30
N PRO A 23 6.76 -1.79 -15.12
CA PRO A 23 8.18 -2.08 -15.07
C PRO A 23 8.81 -1.50 -13.80
N LYS A 24 9.71 -2.28 -13.19
CA LYS A 24 10.50 -1.85 -12.03
C LYS A 24 11.77 -1.15 -12.53
N LEU A 25 11.70 0.17 -12.72
CA LEU A 25 12.79 0.98 -13.28
C LEU A 25 13.82 1.46 -12.24
N ASN A 26 13.52 1.30 -10.95
CA ASN A 26 14.42 1.62 -9.85
C ASN A 26 14.21 0.65 -8.69
N GLU A 27 15.08 0.71 -7.68
CA GLU A 27 14.88 -0.08 -6.48
C GLU A 27 13.65 0.42 -5.72
N VAL A 28 12.77 -0.52 -5.37
CA VAL A 28 11.59 -0.27 -4.53
C VAL A 28 11.74 -1.09 -3.27
N SER A 29 11.90 -0.40 -2.15
CA SER A 29 11.98 -0.97 -0.82
C SER A 29 10.66 -0.78 -0.07
N ILE A 30 10.38 -1.64 0.90
CA ILE A 30 9.18 -1.54 1.74
C ILE A 30 9.51 -1.78 3.21
N ILE A 31 8.98 -0.93 4.10
CA ILE A 31 9.25 -1.00 5.54
C ILE A 31 8.02 -0.71 6.40
N PHE A 32 8.03 -1.21 7.63
CA PHE A 32 7.13 -0.75 8.67
C PHE A 32 7.70 0.48 9.39
N LYS A 33 6.98 1.62 9.39
CA LYS A 33 7.39 2.84 10.11
C LYS A 33 6.19 3.69 10.53
N GLY A 34 6.35 4.38 11.65
CA GLY A 34 5.33 5.30 12.19
C GLY A 34 4.10 4.58 12.74
N LYS A 35 3.29 5.31 13.51
CA LYS A 35 1.99 4.86 14.01
C LYS A 35 1.00 5.97 13.67
N ALA A 36 0.04 5.69 12.80
CA ALA A 36 -0.93 6.69 12.36
C ALA A 36 -2.34 6.11 12.39
N LYS A 37 -3.33 6.88 12.84
CA LYS A 37 -4.72 6.42 12.87
C LYS A 37 -5.36 6.43 11.49
N TRP A 38 -5.05 7.44 10.68
CA TRP A 38 -5.75 7.75 9.43
C TRP A 38 -4.94 7.44 8.16
N LYS A 39 -3.68 7.00 8.31
CA LYS A 39 -2.79 6.70 7.19
C LYS A 39 -2.20 5.30 7.33
N PHE A 40 -2.52 4.44 6.37
CA PHE A 40 -2.13 3.02 6.38
C PHE A 40 -0.78 2.78 5.70
N GLY A 41 -0.53 3.51 4.63
CA GLY A 41 0.76 3.56 3.97
C GLY A 41 0.99 4.89 3.29
N HIS A 42 2.21 5.05 2.77
CA HIS A 42 2.54 6.07 1.78
C HIS A 42 3.77 5.64 1.00
N ILE A 43 3.91 6.18 -0.20
CA ILE A 43 5.10 6.07 -1.04
C ILE A 43 5.89 7.38 -1.00
N GLU A 44 7.21 7.29 -1.03
CA GLU A 44 8.11 8.44 -1.02
C GLU A 44 9.37 8.17 -1.87
N SER A 45 9.97 9.24 -2.37
CA SER A 45 11.24 9.17 -3.09
C SER A 45 12.40 9.08 -2.10
N GLN A 46 13.36 8.20 -2.36
CA GLN A 46 14.58 8.03 -1.59
C GLN A 46 15.79 8.17 -2.54
N GLY A 47 16.16 9.41 -2.85
CA GLY A 47 17.15 9.70 -3.89
C GLY A 47 16.64 9.22 -5.25
N LYS A 48 17.36 8.28 -5.87
CA LYS A 48 16.96 7.63 -7.13
C LYS A 48 16.00 6.44 -6.93
N ASN A 49 15.84 5.99 -5.69
CA ASN A 49 15.03 4.83 -5.33
C ASN A 49 13.66 5.26 -4.82
N THR A 50 12.76 4.30 -4.67
CA THR A 50 11.43 4.49 -4.11
C THR A 50 11.29 3.70 -2.82
N ARG A 51 10.59 4.27 -1.85
CA ARG A 51 10.27 3.59 -0.59
C ARG A 51 8.78 3.60 -0.36
N ILE A 52 8.25 2.42 -0.10
CA ILE A 52 6.89 2.22 0.41
C ILE A 52 6.98 2.09 1.93
N VAL A 53 6.18 2.85 2.64
CA VAL A 53 6.12 2.83 4.11
C VAL A 53 4.73 2.37 4.52
N LEU A 54 4.66 1.28 5.26
CA LEU A 54 3.43 0.81 5.91
C LEU A 54 3.43 1.17 7.39
N ASN A 55 2.23 1.38 7.92
CA ASN A 55 2.00 1.65 9.33
C ASN A 55 2.59 0.54 10.21
N ARG A 56 3.42 0.89 11.19
CA ARG A 56 4.14 -0.07 12.05
C ARG A 56 3.19 -0.99 12.82
N LEU A 57 1.97 -0.55 13.11
CA LEU A 57 0.98 -1.35 13.84
C LEU A 57 0.56 -2.61 13.06
N PHE A 58 0.71 -2.62 11.73
CA PHE A 58 0.39 -3.77 10.87
C PHE A 58 1.35 -4.96 11.05
N ARG A 59 2.42 -4.79 11.84
CA ARG A 59 3.26 -5.89 12.32
C ARG A 59 2.52 -6.88 13.22
N SER A 60 1.47 -6.41 13.90
CA SER A 60 0.64 -7.28 14.73
C SER A 60 -0.21 -8.21 13.87
N GLN A 61 -0.28 -9.49 14.23
CA GLN A 61 -1.07 -10.49 13.50
C GLN A 61 -2.58 -10.25 13.63
N ILE A 62 -3.02 -9.46 14.62
CA ILE A 62 -4.43 -9.04 14.75
C ILE A 62 -4.87 -8.17 13.57
N VAL A 63 -3.94 -7.47 12.92
CA VAL A 63 -4.24 -6.76 11.67
C VAL A 63 -4.36 -7.80 10.56
N PRO A 64 -5.51 -7.89 9.87
CA PRO A 64 -5.70 -8.87 8.81
C PRO A 64 -4.70 -8.69 7.67
N GLN A 65 -4.25 -9.79 7.06
CA GLN A 65 -3.26 -9.72 5.97
C GLN A 65 -3.78 -8.95 4.76
N TYR A 66 -5.08 -9.05 4.44
CA TYR A 66 -5.64 -8.34 3.29
C TYR A 66 -5.52 -6.81 3.40
N ILE A 67 -5.43 -6.26 4.62
CA ILE A 67 -5.17 -4.82 4.84
C ILE A 67 -3.76 -4.47 4.37
N ILE A 68 -2.78 -5.32 4.67
CA ILE A 68 -1.40 -5.15 4.20
C ILE A 68 -1.35 -5.25 2.68
N ASP A 69 -2.01 -6.24 2.12
CA ASP A 69 -2.01 -6.48 0.68
C ASP A 69 -2.66 -5.33 -0.09
N LEU A 70 -3.81 -4.85 0.38
CA LEU A 70 -4.49 -3.71 -0.21
C LEU A 70 -3.67 -2.43 -0.07
N THR A 71 -3.00 -2.21 1.07
CA THR A 71 -2.12 -1.06 1.26
C THR A 71 -0.94 -1.11 0.29
N ILE A 72 -0.30 -2.27 0.12
CA ILE A 72 0.79 -2.42 -0.84
C ILE A 72 0.30 -2.15 -2.27
N ALA A 73 -0.84 -2.74 -2.66
CA ALA A 73 -1.42 -2.51 -3.98
C ALA A 73 -1.74 -1.02 -4.21
N HIS A 74 -2.22 -0.31 -3.18
CA HIS A 74 -2.49 1.12 -3.25
C HIS A 74 -1.21 1.91 -3.57
N GLU A 75 -0.12 1.64 -2.86
CA GLU A 75 1.17 2.29 -3.08
C GLU A 75 1.79 1.90 -4.43
N LEU A 76 1.57 0.68 -4.90
CA LEU A 76 1.97 0.27 -6.26
C LEU A 76 1.19 0.97 -7.36
N VAL A 77 -0.09 1.30 -7.14
CA VAL A 77 -0.84 2.15 -8.08
C VAL A 77 -0.23 3.55 -8.15
N HIS A 78 0.20 4.12 -7.01
CA HIS A 78 0.93 5.39 -7.04
C HIS A 78 2.21 5.30 -7.87
N TYR A 79 3.01 4.25 -7.66
CA TYR A 79 4.20 3.98 -8.45
C TYR A 79 3.85 3.89 -9.95
N ALA A 80 2.89 3.03 -10.31
CA ALA A 80 2.45 2.79 -11.69
C ALA A 80 1.90 4.03 -12.42
N HIS A 81 1.47 5.05 -11.65
CA HIS A 81 0.98 6.33 -12.16
C HIS A 81 2.07 7.41 -12.22
N GLY A 82 3.33 7.09 -11.90
CA GLY A 82 4.44 8.03 -11.93
C GLY A 82 4.63 8.85 -10.65
N PHE A 83 3.92 8.53 -9.55
CA PHE A 83 4.12 9.21 -8.28
C PHE A 83 5.27 8.55 -7.51
N HIS A 84 6.27 9.34 -7.12
CA HIS A 84 7.47 8.86 -6.42
C HIS A 84 8.18 7.71 -7.14
N SER A 85 8.10 7.69 -8.46
CA SER A 85 8.74 6.71 -9.33
C SER A 85 9.38 7.40 -10.53
N PRO A 86 10.30 6.75 -11.26
CA PRO A 86 10.86 7.26 -12.51
C PRO A 86 9.89 7.15 -13.70
N LEU A 87 8.68 6.61 -13.52
CA LEU A 87 7.70 6.47 -14.59
C LEU A 87 7.11 7.84 -14.97
N PRO A 88 6.73 8.04 -16.24
CA PRO A 88 5.99 9.23 -16.64
C PRO A 88 4.72 9.41 -15.81
N LYS A 89 4.50 10.63 -15.34
CA LYS A 89 3.34 10.97 -14.51
C LYS A 89 2.06 10.94 -15.34
N LYS A 90 1.20 9.94 -15.09
CA LYS A 90 -0.06 9.74 -15.85
C LYS A 90 -1.14 10.75 -15.48
N TYR A 91 -1.10 11.29 -14.26
CA TYR A 91 -2.15 12.17 -13.72
C TYR A 91 -1.56 13.31 -12.91
N LYS A 92 -2.18 14.49 -12.93
CA LYS A 92 -1.73 15.64 -12.13
C LYS A 92 -1.76 15.35 -10.62
N TYR A 93 -2.86 14.76 -10.15
CA TYR A 93 -3.10 14.42 -8.73
C TYR A 93 -3.50 12.95 -8.59
N PRO A 94 -2.98 12.24 -7.58
CA PRO A 94 -3.10 10.79 -7.50
C PRO A 94 -4.49 10.26 -7.12
N HIS A 95 -5.35 11.05 -6.47
CA HIS A 95 -6.68 10.58 -6.05
C HIS A 95 -7.84 11.29 -6.75
N GLN A 96 -7.56 12.27 -7.62
CA GLN A 96 -8.61 13.05 -8.28
C GLN A 96 -9.52 12.14 -9.11
N GLY A 97 -10.84 12.28 -8.95
CA GLY A 97 -11.81 11.46 -9.67
C GLY A 97 -11.77 9.97 -9.31
N GLY A 98 -11.13 9.61 -8.19
CA GLY A 98 -11.01 8.24 -7.71
C GLY A 98 -10.14 7.35 -8.58
N ILE A 99 -9.16 7.91 -9.31
CA ILE A 99 -8.31 7.15 -10.24
C ILE A 99 -7.58 5.97 -9.58
N VAL A 100 -7.02 6.14 -8.38
CA VAL A 100 -6.39 5.04 -7.63
C VAL A 100 -7.40 3.94 -7.31
N LYS A 101 -8.60 4.33 -6.85
CA LYS A 101 -9.68 3.38 -6.56
C LYS A 101 -10.12 2.62 -7.82
N LYS A 102 -10.24 3.31 -8.94
CA LYS A 102 -10.60 2.71 -10.23
C LYS A 102 -9.53 1.72 -10.71
N GLU A 103 -8.25 2.06 -10.55
CA GLU A 103 -7.14 1.18 -10.92
C GLU A 103 -7.08 -0.07 -10.02
N LEU A 104 -7.22 0.10 -8.70
CA LEU A 104 -7.34 -1.02 -7.76
C LEU A 104 -8.51 -1.95 -8.12
N ASN A 105 -9.66 -1.40 -8.47
CA ASN A 105 -10.81 -2.19 -8.91
C ASN A 105 -10.52 -2.99 -10.18
N LYS A 106 -9.88 -2.38 -11.18
CA LYS A 106 -9.47 -3.07 -12.42
C LYS A 106 -8.49 -4.21 -12.14
N ARG A 107 -7.65 -4.05 -11.12
CA ARG A 107 -6.66 -5.05 -10.68
C ARG A 107 -7.23 -6.09 -9.70
N GLY A 108 -8.55 -6.13 -9.49
CA GLY A 108 -9.21 -7.17 -8.68
C GLY A 108 -9.35 -6.86 -7.18
N PHE A 109 -8.97 -5.67 -6.71
CA PHE A 109 -8.99 -5.32 -5.29
C PHE A 109 -10.33 -4.77 -4.77
N LYS A 110 -11.38 -4.78 -5.60
CA LYS A 110 -12.68 -4.17 -5.27
C LYS A 110 -13.30 -4.71 -3.99
N GLU A 111 -13.28 -6.03 -3.81
CA GLU A 111 -13.86 -6.64 -2.60
C GLU A 111 -12.99 -6.37 -1.36
N LEU A 112 -11.66 -6.35 -1.51
CA LEU A 112 -10.76 -5.99 -0.42
C LEU A 112 -10.97 -4.53 0.04
N GLN A 113 -11.26 -3.60 -0.87
CA GLN A 113 -11.61 -2.22 -0.49
C GLN A 113 -12.89 -2.13 0.35
N LYS A 114 -13.89 -2.97 0.05
CA LYS A 114 -15.12 -3.02 0.88
C LYS A 114 -14.83 -3.59 2.27
N LEU A 115 -14.02 -4.65 2.33
CA LEU A 115 -13.60 -5.27 3.59
C LEU A 115 -12.80 -4.29 4.44
N GLU A 116 -11.83 -3.58 3.85
CA GLU A 116 -11.05 -2.55 4.52
C GLU A 116 -11.95 -1.47 5.09
N HIS A 117 -12.90 -0.93 4.32
CA HIS A 117 -13.80 0.12 4.79
C HIS A 117 -14.66 -0.33 5.98
N LYS A 118 -15.13 -1.59 5.95
CA LYS A 118 -15.86 -2.18 7.08
C LYS A 118 -14.95 -2.30 8.30
N TRP A 119 -13.80 -2.95 8.13
CA TRP A 119 -12.82 -3.19 9.20
C TRP A 119 -12.31 -1.89 9.84
N PHE A 120 -12.07 -0.86 9.01
CA PHE A 120 -11.66 0.46 9.48
C PHE A 120 -12.67 1.01 10.50
N LYS A 121 -13.96 0.91 10.19
CA LYS A 121 -15.04 1.45 11.02
C LYS A 121 -15.31 0.62 12.28
N THR A 122 -15.22 -0.70 12.18
CA THR A 122 -15.65 -1.61 13.24
C THR A 122 -14.54 -2.01 14.19
N GLU A 123 -13.30 -2.13 13.69
CA GLU A 123 -12.19 -2.72 14.44
C GLU A 123 -11.00 -1.76 14.58
N TRP A 124 -10.58 -1.13 13.49
CA TRP A 124 -9.31 -0.39 13.47
C TRP A 124 -9.28 0.77 14.46
N THR A 125 -10.36 1.51 14.60
CA THR A 125 -10.42 2.67 15.51
C THR A 125 -10.08 2.26 16.95
N HIS A 126 -10.61 1.12 17.41
CA HIS A 126 -10.32 0.54 18.71
C HIS A 126 -8.92 -0.11 18.76
N LEU A 127 -8.57 -0.91 17.75
CA LEU A 127 -7.26 -1.59 17.67
C LEU A 127 -6.11 -0.59 17.66
N TYR A 128 -6.26 0.57 17.02
CA TYR A 128 -5.27 1.64 17.05
C TYR A 128 -4.97 2.09 18.47
N ASP A 129 -6.01 2.30 19.29
CA ASP A 129 -5.85 2.78 20.66
C ASP A 129 -5.20 1.72 21.57
N VAL A 130 -5.41 0.43 21.28
CA VAL A 130 -4.78 -0.70 21.98
C VAL A 130 -3.32 -0.92 21.57
N LEU A 131 -2.98 -0.74 20.30
CA LEU A 131 -1.65 -1.07 19.75
C LEU A 131 -0.65 0.10 19.77
N ARG A 132 -1.12 1.34 19.96
CA ARG A 132 -0.28 2.54 19.83
C ARG A 132 0.70 2.77 20.97
#